data_AF-A0A9N9D5J8-F1
#
_entry.id   AF-A0A9N9D5J8-F1
#
_cell.length_a   1.000
_cell.length_b   1.000
_cell.length_c   1.000
_cell.angle_alpha   90.00
_cell.angle_beta   90.00
_cell.angle_gamma   90.00
#
_symmetry.space_group_name_H-M   'P 1'
#
loop_
_entity.id
_entity.type
_entity.pdbx_description
1 polymer ?
#
loop_
_entity_poly.entity_id
_entity_poly.type
_entity_poly.pdbx_seq_one_letter_code
_entity_poly.pdbx_strand_id
1 'polypeptide(L)'
;MEGENGSIVTPQSEKIESATSDLLPAPIVIDEIQEQVNVPASKRSEQREKRLREWAIDHDEDPDKFMTITEKDINLSRIYRDRMMSDAEVIKFARNDGLEKN
;
A
#
# COMPACT_ATOMS: atom_id res chain seq x y z
N MET A 1 47.63 38.90 6.92
CA MET A 1 46.20 39.02 6.56
C MET A 1 45.94 37.93 5.54
N GLU A 2 45.38 36.83 6.04
CA GLU A 2 45.04 35.65 5.24
C GLU A 2 43.77 35.96 4.44
N GLY A 3 43.81 35.68 3.14
CA GLY A 3 42.69 35.82 2.23
C GLY A 3 42.67 34.61 1.32
N GLU A 4 42.20 33.49 1.84
CA GLU A 4 41.97 32.28 1.07
C GLU A 4 40.77 32.49 0.13
N ASN A 5 41.06 32.64 -1.17
CA ASN A 5 40.05 32.65 -2.22
C ASN A 5 39.60 31.20 -2.48
N GLY A 6 38.64 30.71 -1.70
CA GLY A 6 37.96 29.45 -1.95
C GLY A 6 37.09 29.54 -3.20
N SER A 7 37.60 29.09 -4.35
CA SER A 7 36.80 28.89 -5.55
C SER A 7 35.92 27.66 -5.33
N ILE A 8 34.63 27.89 -5.08
CA ILE A 8 33.63 26.82 -5.00
C ILE A 8 33.44 26.29 -6.43
N VAL A 9 34.04 25.14 -6.72
CA VAL A 9 33.66 24.31 -7.87
C VAL A 9 32.30 23.69 -7.53
N THR A 10 31.24 24.20 -8.15
CA THR A 10 29.95 23.53 -8.17
C THR A 10 30.08 22.24 -8.99
N PRO A 11 29.67 21.07 -8.47
CA PRO A 11 29.49 19.92 -9.34
C PRO A 11 28.37 20.26 -10.34
N GLN A 12 28.70 20.23 -11.62
CA GLN A 12 27.73 20.27 -12.71
C GLN A 12 26.74 19.14 -12.49
N SER A 13 25.47 19.48 -12.32
CA SER A 13 24.38 18.52 -12.18
C SER A 13 24.33 17.67 -13.45
N GLU A 14 24.66 16.39 -13.33
CA GLU A 14 24.39 15.42 -14.37
C GLU A 14 22.89 15.41 -14.63
N LYS A 15 22.56 15.49 -15.92
CA LYS A 15 21.21 15.51 -16.45
C LYS A 15 20.57 14.15 -16.15
N ILE A 16 19.75 14.07 -15.09
CA ILE A 16 18.91 12.89 -14.84
C ILE A 16 17.87 12.87 -15.95
N GLU A 17 18.06 11.95 -16.89
CA GLU A 17 17.12 11.71 -17.96
C GLU A 17 15.78 11.24 -17.39
N SER A 18 14.74 11.85 -17.93
CA SER A 18 13.33 11.64 -17.63
C SER A 18 12.94 10.18 -17.84
N ALA A 19 12.54 9.51 -16.76
CA ALA A 19 11.45 8.53 -16.76
C ALA A 19 11.11 8.15 -15.31
N THR A 20 9.95 8.58 -14.84
CA THR A 20 8.92 7.80 -14.12
C THR A 20 8.02 8.83 -13.42
N SER A 21 7.27 9.57 -14.23
CA SER A 21 6.06 10.23 -13.79
C SER A 21 4.99 9.16 -13.57
N ASP A 22 4.39 9.21 -12.38
CA ASP A 22 3.01 8.82 -12.13
C ASP A 22 2.69 7.32 -12.13
N LEU A 23 3.22 6.58 -11.14
CA LEU A 23 2.49 5.45 -10.59
C LEU A 23 2.54 5.53 -9.06
N LEU A 24 1.47 6.10 -8.48
CA LEU A 24 1.05 5.68 -7.14
C LEU A 24 1.02 4.14 -7.12
N PRO A 25 1.40 3.46 -6.03
CA PRO A 25 1.14 2.02 -5.94
C PRO A 25 -0.35 1.84 -6.24
N ALA A 26 -0.65 1.06 -7.28
CA ALA A 26 -2.01 0.87 -7.74
C ALA A 26 -2.89 0.55 -6.52
N PRO A 27 -4.04 1.22 -6.32
CA PRO A 27 -4.95 0.81 -5.26
C PRO A 27 -5.25 -0.66 -5.49
N ILE A 28 -5.12 -1.48 -4.46
CA ILE A 28 -5.61 -2.87 -4.50
C ILE A 28 -7.13 -2.74 -4.61
N VAL A 29 -7.63 -2.80 -5.85
CA VAL A 29 -9.04 -2.89 -6.13
C VAL A 29 -9.48 -4.28 -5.67
N ILE A 30 -10.14 -4.36 -4.51
CA ILE A 30 -10.79 -5.59 -4.01
C ILE A 30 -12.23 -5.65 -4.54
N ASP A 31 -12.48 -5.09 -5.72
CA ASP A 31 -13.75 -5.25 -6.41
C ASP A 31 -13.46 -5.87 -7.78
N GLU A 32 -13.99 -7.08 -7.97
CA GLU A 32 -13.97 -7.87 -9.21
C GLU A 32 -12.77 -8.82 -9.42
N ILE A 33 -12.75 -9.90 -8.63
CA ILE A 33 -12.23 -11.18 -9.15
C ILE A 33 -13.34 -11.78 -10.02
N GLN A 34 -13.12 -11.73 -11.34
CA GLN A 34 -14.04 -12.21 -12.38
C GLN A 34 -14.41 -13.70 -12.25
N GLU A 35 -15.66 -13.98 -12.65
CA GLU A 35 -16.16 -15.20 -13.29
C GLU A 35 -15.56 -16.57 -12.86
N GLN A 36 -16.27 -17.22 -11.93
CA GLN A 36 -16.65 -18.64 -11.93
C GLN A 36 -15.67 -19.66 -12.56
N VAL A 37 -14.58 -20.00 -11.86
CA VAL A 37 -14.01 -21.36 -11.94
C VAL A 37 -14.60 -22.19 -10.80
N ASN A 38 -15.47 -23.14 -11.14
CA ASN A 38 -16.12 -24.10 -10.25
C ASN A 38 -15.08 -25.04 -9.59
N VAL A 39 -14.29 -24.49 -8.69
CA VAL A 39 -13.44 -25.23 -7.75
C VAL A 39 -14.16 -25.15 -6.41
N PRO A 40 -14.53 -26.27 -5.77
CA PRO A 40 -15.16 -26.22 -4.46
C PRO A 40 -14.27 -25.41 -3.52
N ALA A 41 -14.86 -24.48 -2.75
CA ALA A 41 -14.16 -23.47 -1.96
C ALA A 41 -12.97 -24.03 -1.16
N SER A 42 -13.07 -25.28 -0.67
CA SER A 42 -11.99 -26.03 0.00
C SER A 42 -10.71 -26.17 -0.83
N LYS A 43 -10.82 -26.54 -2.11
CA LYS A 43 -9.64 -26.76 -2.97
C LYS A 43 -8.95 -25.43 -3.33
N ARG A 44 -9.72 -24.35 -3.42
CA ARG A 44 -9.21 -23.00 -3.71
C ARG A 44 -8.49 -22.40 -2.49
N SER A 45 -9.01 -22.62 -1.28
CA SER A 45 -8.35 -22.20 -0.05
C SER A 45 -7.04 -22.93 0.18
N GLU A 46 -6.99 -24.24 -0.05
CA GLU A 46 -5.78 -25.07 0.11
C GLU A 46 -4.65 -24.65 -0.84
N GLN A 47 -4.96 -24.40 -2.12
CA GLN A 47 -3.96 -23.93 -3.09
C GLN A 47 -3.43 -22.53 -2.76
N ARG A 48 -4.30 -21.64 -2.28
CA ARG A 48 -3.89 -20.30 -1.86
C ARG A 48 -3.00 -20.36 -0.62
N GLU A 49 -3.38 -21.14 0.38
CA GLU A 49 -2.58 -21.33 1.58
C GLU A 49 -1.19 -21.89 1.25
N LYS A 50 -1.11 -22.90 0.38
CA LYS A 50 0.18 -23.46 -0.04
C LYS A 50 1.08 -22.40 -0.67
N ARG A 51 0.56 -21.58 -1.59
CA ARG A 51 1.32 -20.50 -2.23
C ARG A 51 1.79 -19.44 -1.24
N LEU A 52 0.95 -19.09 -0.26
CA LEU A 52 1.31 -18.11 0.77
C LEU A 52 2.38 -18.65 1.73
N ARG A 53 2.32 -19.93 2.07
CA ARG A 53 3.37 -20.59 2.86
C ARG A 53 4.68 -20.69 2.09
N GLU A 54 4.64 -21.03 0.81
CA GLU A 54 5.82 -21.00 -0.08
C GLU A 54 6.41 -19.58 -0.16
N TRP A 55 5.56 -18.55 -0.32
CA TRP A 55 6.00 -17.16 -0.32
C TRP A 55 6.70 -16.76 0.99
N ALA A 56 6.18 -17.19 2.14
CA ALA A 56 6.82 -16.92 3.43
C ALA A 56 8.22 -17.55 3.52
N ILE A 57 8.37 -18.80 3.06
CA ILE A 57 9.68 -19.47 2.99
C ILE A 57 10.65 -18.69 2.09
N ASP A 58 10.19 -18.26 0.91
CA ASP A 58 11.00 -17.51 -0.06
C ASP A 58 11.48 -16.14 0.48
N HIS A 59 10.82 -15.63 1.52
CA HIS A 59 11.14 -14.34 2.16
C HIS A 59 11.77 -14.50 3.55
N ASP A 60 12.26 -15.70 3.89
CA ASP A 60 12.86 -16.02 5.19
C ASP A 60 11.91 -15.76 6.39
N GLU A 61 10.60 -15.81 6.16
CA GLU A 61 9.58 -15.71 7.20
C GLU A 61 9.09 -17.10 7.63
N ASP A 62 8.74 -17.24 8.92
CA ASP A 62 8.11 -18.46 9.43
C ASP A 62 6.68 -18.59 8.85
N PRO A 63 6.40 -19.64 8.05
CA PRO A 63 5.10 -19.80 7.41
C PRO A 63 3.95 -19.95 8.41
N ASP A 64 4.17 -20.58 9.55
CA ASP A 64 3.12 -20.76 10.56
C ASP A 64 2.82 -19.43 11.25
N LYS A 65 3.86 -18.67 11.56
CA LYS A 65 3.70 -17.32 12.12
C LYS A 65 3.03 -16.37 11.12
N PHE A 66 3.41 -16.42 9.84
CA PHE A 66 2.85 -15.59 8.77
C PHE A 66 1.36 -15.90 8.52
N MET A 67 0.98 -17.17 8.56
CA MET A 67 -0.41 -17.60 8.37
C MET A 67 -1.30 -17.35 9.59
N THR A 68 -0.72 -17.07 10.76
CA THR A 68 -1.45 -16.87 12.00
C THR A 68 -1.88 -15.41 12.17
N ILE A 69 -3.19 -15.15 12.15
CA ILE A 69 -3.73 -13.84 12.52
C ILE A 69 -3.69 -13.71 14.04
N THR A 70 -2.96 -12.71 14.53
CA THR A 70 -2.84 -12.41 15.95
C THR A 70 -3.87 -11.37 16.39
N GLU A 71 -4.04 -11.22 17.71
CA GLU A 71 -4.89 -10.15 18.27
C GLU A 71 -4.42 -8.74 17.88
N LYS A 72 -3.09 -8.58 17.75
CA LYS A 72 -2.50 -7.32 17.26
C LYS A 72 -2.98 -7.01 15.85
N ASP A 73 -3.02 -8.00 14.97
CA ASP A 73 -3.46 -7.83 13.57
C ASP A 73 -4.95 -7.47 13.50
N ILE A 74 -5.77 -8.09 14.35
CA ILE A 74 -7.19 -7.76 14.50
C ILE A 74 -7.35 -6.30 14.96
N ASN A 75 -6.59 -5.88 15.97
CA ASN A 75 -6.66 -4.51 16.49
C ASN A 75 -6.23 -3.48 15.44
N LEU A 76 -5.15 -3.75 14.71
CA LEU A 76 -4.69 -2.89 13.61
C LEU A 76 -5.74 -2.79 12.48
N SER A 77 -6.39 -3.90 12.13
CA SER A 77 -7.47 -3.93 11.14
C SER A 77 -8.65 -3.05 11.56
N ARG A 78 -9.05 -3.10 12.83
CA ARG A 78 -10.11 -2.24 13.39
C ARG A 78 -9.74 -0.77 13.30
N ILE A 79 -8.55 -0.40 13.74
CA ILE A 79 -8.06 0.99 13.69
C ILE A 79 -8.04 1.51 12.25
N TYR A 80 -7.54 0.70 11.31
CA TYR A 80 -7.49 1.07 9.91
C TYR A 80 -8.90 1.31 9.35
N ARG A 81 -9.83 0.39 9.60
CA ARG A 81 -11.23 0.53 9.17
C ARG A 81 -11.87 1.80 9.75
N ASP A 82 -11.70 2.04 11.05
CA ASP A 82 -12.32 3.18 11.73
C ASP A 82 -11.78 4.51 11.17
N ARG A 83 -10.49 4.58 10.86
CA ARG A 83 -9.89 5.72 10.16
C ARG A 83 -10.48 5.92 8.77
N MET A 84 -10.60 4.87 7.96
CA MET A 84 -11.18 4.96 6.61
C MET A 84 -12.63 5.41 6.64
N MET A 85 -13.43 4.96 7.61
CA MET A 85 -14.79 5.43 7.80
C MET A 85 -14.83 6.91 8.17
N SER A 86 -13.96 7.35 9.09
CA SER A 86 -13.88 8.76 9.48
C SER A 86 -13.45 9.65 8.31
N ASP A 87 -12.45 9.25 7.53
CA ASP A 87 -11.99 9.98 6.35
C ASP A 87 -13.12 10.10 5.29
N ALA A 88 -13.90 9.03 5.10
CA ALA A 88 -15.05 9.04 4.21
C ALA A 88 -16.15 10.01 4.68
N GLU A 89 -16.40 10.09 6.00
CA GLU A 89 -17.34 11.05 6.59
C GLU A 89 -16.88 12.49 6.39
N VAL A 90 -15.59 12.77 6.59
CA VAL A 90 -15.01 14.11 6.36
C VAL A 90 -15.14 14.52 4.89
N ILE A 91 -14.87 13.61 3.96
CA ILE A 91 -15.05 13.86 2.51
C ILE A 91 -16.52 14.12 2.19
N LYS A 92 -17.45 13.34 2.75
CA LYS A 92 -18.89 13.53 2.56
C LYS A 92 -19.36 14.87 3.11
N PHE A 93 -18.86 15.27 4.28
CA PHE A 93 -19.13 16.56 4.89
C PHE A 93 -18.64 17.72 4.01
N ALA A 94 -17.38 17.69 3.57
CA ALA A 94 -16.82 18.73 2.71
C ALA A 94 -17.54 18.87 1.36
N ARG A 95 -18.03 17.76 0.78
CA ARG A 95 -18.86 17.78 -0.43
C ARG A 95 -20.22 18.44 -0.20
N ASN A 96 -20.83 18.20 0.96
CA ASN A 96 -22.13 18.77 1.30
C ASN A 96 -22.03 20.27 1.64
N ASP A 97 -21.02 20.68 2.41
CA ASP A 97 -20.79 22.08 2.79
C ASP A 97 -20.31 22.95 1.61
N GLY A 98 -19.70 22.34 0.59
CA GLY A 98 -19.24 23.01 -0.62
C GLY A 98 -20.31 23.25 -1.68
N LEU A 99 -21.54 22.72 -1.51
CA LEU A 99 -22.59 22.73 -2.54
C LEU A 99 -23.86 23.55 -2.24
N GLU A 100 -23.95 24.25 -1.11
CA GLU A 100 -25.01 25.27 -0.92
C GLU A 100 -24.43 26.55 -0.29
N LYS A 101 -23.85 27.40 -1.15
CA LYS A 101 -23.89 28.85 -0.94
C LYS A 101 -24.77 29.43 -2.05
N ASN A 102 -26.08 29.47 -1.79
CA ASN A 102 -27.05 30.26 -2.56
C ASN A 102 -27.09 31.68 -2.00
#